data_AF-A0A0G1U7B7-F1
#
_entry.id   AF-A0A0G1U7B7-F1
#
_cell.length_a   1.000
_cell.length_b   1.000
_cell.length_c   1.000
_cell.angle_alpha   90.00
_cell.angle_beta   90.00
_cell.angle_gamma   90.00
#
_symmetry.space_group_name_H-M   'P 1'
#
loop_
_entity.id
_entity.type
_entity.pdbx_description
1 polymer ?
#
loop_
_entity_poly.entity_id
_entity_poly.type
_entity_poly.pdbx_seq_one_letter_code
_entity_poly.pdbx_strand_id
1 'polypeptide(L)'
;MDIGELKKMLKKSTAVLILDNGEPSIVVVDYNTYKELLGDEQVSASHSSPSGSSDLSAPAGELELLERINKDILALKEQIEEEEKALED
;
A
#
# COMPACT_ATOMS: atom_id res chain seq x y z
N MET A 1 -16.01 16.95 -2.21
CA MET A 1 -16.33 16.27 -0.94
C MET A 1 -15.45 16.84 0.16
N ASP A 2 -15.98 16.98 1.37
CA ASP A 2 -15.24 17.44 2.55
C ASP A 2 -14.57 16.24 3.26
N ILE A 3 -13.25 16.34 3.49
CA ILE A 3 -12.46 15.28 4.14
C ILE A 3 -12.86 15.05 5.61
N GLY A 4 -13.30 16.10 6.30
CA GLY A 4 -13.76 16.04 7.69
C GLY A 4 -15.06 15.28 7.83
N GLU A 5 -15.94 15.34 6.83
CA GLU A 5 -17.16 14.55 6.76
C GLU A 5 -16.84 13.07 6.49
N LEU A 6 -15.96 12.78 5.52
CA LEU A 6 -15.47 11.43 5.26
C LEU A 6 -14.88 10.78 6.51
N LYS A 7 -14.04 11.52 7.25
CA LYS A 7 -13.43 11.04 8.49
C LYS A 7 -14.46 10.79 9.60
N LYS A 8 -15.55 11.57 9.65
CA LYS A 8 -16.66 11.31 10.58
C LYS A 8 -17.45 10.05 10.20
N MET A 9 -17.60 9.79 8.90
CA MET A 9 -18.27 8.58 8.40
C MET A 9 -17.45 7.33 8.71
N LEU A 10 -16.14 7.34 8.44
CA LEU A 10 -15.23 6.24 8.76
C LEU A 10 -15.19 5.91 10.27
N LYS A 11 -15.24 6.92 11.14
CA LYS A 11 -15.35 6.67 12.60
C LYS A 11 -16.58 5.87 13.03
N LYS A 12 -17.64 5.84 12.21
CA LYS A 12 -18.88 5.11 12.48
C LYS A 12 -19.04 3.88 11.60
N SER A 13 -18.15 3.64 10.65
CA SER A 13 -18.33 2.63 9.59
C SER A 13 -16.98 2.15 9.07
N THR A 14 -16.83 0.85 8.84
CA THR A 14 -15.55 0.23 8.43
C THR A 14 -15.02 0.74 7.09
N ALA A 15 -15.89 1.13 6.16
CA ALA A 15 -15.51 1.65 4.85
C ALA A 15 -16.56 2.65 4.33
N VAL A 16 -16.13 3.55 3.45
CA VAL A 16 -16.99 4.48 2.70
C VAL A 16 -16.83 4.19 1.21
N LEU A 17 -17.95 3.90 0.54
CA LEU A 17 -18.01 3.75 -0.92
C LEU A 17 -18.44 5.07 -1.56
N ILE A 18 -17.67 5.55 -2.52
CA ILE A 18 -18.03 6.69 -3.36
C ILE A 18 -18.53 6.12 -4.68
N LEU A 19 -19.74 6.53 -5.08
CA LEU A 19 -20.36 6.11 -6.33
C LEU A 19 -20.28 7.23 -7.36
N ASP A 20 -20.03 6.89 -8.62
CA ASP A 20 -20.25 7.75 -9.78
C ASP A 20 -21.29 7.11 -10.70
N ASN A 21 -22.36 7.83 -11.01
CA ASN A 21 -23.51 7.33 -11.79
C ASN A 21 -24.14 6.01 -11.25
N GLY A 22 -24.05 5.79 -9.94
CA GLY A 22 -24.58 4.58 -9.29
C GLY A 22 -23.61 3.39 -9.28
N GLU A 23 -22.42 3.55 -9.87
CA GLU A 23 -21.37 2.53 -9.84
C GLU A 23 -20.25 2.90 -8.85
N PRO A 24 -19.68 1.94 -8.11
CA PRO A 24 -18.57 2.22 -7.19
C PRO A 24 -17.34 2.71 -7.96
N SER A 25 -16.87 3.90 -7.61
CA SER A 25 -15.65 4.46 -8.19
C SER A 25 -14.47 4.41 -7.23
N ILE A 26 -14.70 4.65 -5.93
CA ILE A 26 -13.63 4.70 -4.92
C ILE A 26 -14.10 4.05 -3.62
N VAL A 27 -13.22 3.26 -3.00
CA VAL A 27 -13.41 2.74 -1.63
C VAL A 27 -12.39 3.42 -0.72
N VAL A 28 -12.87 4.00 0.37
CA VAL A 28 -12.04 4.60 1.41
C VAL A 28 -12.17 3.77 2.68
N VAL A 29 -11.03 3.37 3.25
CA VAL A 29 -10.93 2.62 4.50
C VAL A 29 -9.96 3.32 5.45
N ASP A 30 -10.15 3.12 6.74
CA ASP A 30 -9.18 3.57 7.74
C ASP A 30 -7.86 2.80 7.60
N TYR A 31 -6.76 3.46 7.94
CA TYR A 31 -5.42 2.90 7.73
C TYR A 31 -5.15 1.62 8.54
N ASN A 32 -5.72 1.51 9.74
CA ASN A 32 -5.60 0.28 10.54
C ASN A 32 -6.37 -0.86 9.89
N THR A 33 -7.59 -0.60 9.39
CA THR A 33 -8.38 -1.57 8.63
C THR A 33 -7.64 -1.99 7.36
N TYR A 34 -7.00 -1.05 6.65
CA TYR A 34 -6.14 -1.37 5.51
C TYR A 34 -4.96 -2.28 5.89
N LYS A 35 -4.29 -2.01 7.02
CA LYS A 35 -3.22 -2.86 7.53
C LYS A 35 -3.69 -4.25 7.94
N GLU A 36 -4.87 -4.36 8.53
CA GLU A 36 -5.49 -5.64 8.90
C GLU A 36 -5.87 -6.44 7.64
N LEU A 37 -6.38 -5.77 6.60
CA LEU A 37 -6.63 -6.39 5.29
C LEU A 37 -5.34 -6.91 4.63
N LEU A 38 -4.22 -6.19 4.80
CA LEU A 38 -2.89 -6.66 4.39
C LEU A 38 -2.32 -7.73 5.33
N GLY A 39 -2.81 -7.80 6.58
CA GLY A 39 -2.33 -8.68 7.63
C GLY A 39 -2.70 -10.15 7.44
N ASP A 40 -3.64 -10.44 6.55
CA ASP A 40 -3.98 -11.78 6.06
C ASP A 40 -3.36 -12.08 4.68
N GLU A 41 -2.51 -11.21 4.13
CA GLU A 41 -1.80 -11.40 2.86
C GLU A 41 -0.52 -12.26 3.02
N GLN A 42 -0.59 -13.26 3.91
CA GLN A 42 -0.08 -14.59 3.58
C GLN A 42 -1.14 -15.31 2.72
N VAL A 43 -1.07 -15.08 1.41
CA VAL A 43 -1.60 -15.90 0.32
C VAL A 43 -2.95 -16.59 0.57
N SER A 44 -4.02 -15.89 0.21
CA SER A 44 -5.29 -16.50 -0.17
C SER A 44 -5.71 -15.95 -1.53
N ALA A 45 -4.92 -16.27 -2.56
CA ALA A 45 -5.44 -16.37 -3.90
C ALA A 45 -6.45 -17.53 -3.91
N SER A 46 -7.73 -17.21 -3.73
CA SER A 46 -8.82 -18.14 -3.94
C SER A 46 -9.94 -17.40 -4.65
N HIS A 47 -9.73 -17.21 -5.96
CA HIS A 47 -10.78 -17.63 -6.87
C HIS A 47 -11.15 -19.08 -6.52
N SER A 48 -12.32 -19.30 -5.97
CA SER A 48 -13.09 -20.52 -6.25
C SER A 48 -13.16 -20.65 -7.78
N SER A 49 -12.63 -21.65 -8.50
CA SER A 49 -12.05 -22.99 -8.24
C SER A 49 -11.33 -23.44 -9.55
N PRO A 50 -10.83 -24.68 -9.73
CA PRO A 50 -9.91 -25.51 -8.94
C PRO A 50 -8.60 -25.86 -9.70
N SER A 51 -7.65 -26.42 -8.94
CA SER A 51 -6.52 -27.25 -9.38
C SER A 51 -5.24 -26.56 -9.85
N GLY A 52 -4.13 -27.06 -9.31
CA GLY A 52 -2.87 -27.13 -10.04
C GLY A 52 -1.73 -26.30 -9.46
N SER A 53 -0.93 -26.96 -8.60
CA SER A 53 0.52 -26.81 -8.46
C SER A 53 1.11 -25.42 -8.20
N SER A 54 1.65 -25.31 -7.00
CA SER A 54 2.74 -24.44 -6.57
C SER A 54 3.80 -24.23 -7.65
N ASP A 55 4.02 -22.97 -8.04
CA ASP A 55 5.32 -22.49 -8.50
C ASP A 55 5.53 -21.09 -7.92
N LEU A 56 6.45 -21.02 -6.95
CA LEU A 56 6.85 -19.80 -6.27
C LEU A 56 7.84 -19.06 -7.18
N SER A 57 7.34 -18.13 -7.97
CA SER A 57 8.17 -17.14 -8.66
C SER A 57 7.48 -15.80 -8.52
N ALA A 58 8.01 -14.95 -7.62
CA ALA A 58 7.67 -13.53 -7.63
C ALA A 58 7.92 -13.00 -9.06
N PRO A 59 7.01 -12.20 -9.64
CA PRO A 59 7.25 -11.62 -10.95
C PRO A 59 8.55 -10.82 -10.87
N ALA A 60 9.54 -11.17 -11.69
CA ALA A 60 10.90 -10.62 -11.60
C ALA A 60 10.95 -9.08 -11.59
N GLY A 61 9.97 -8.43 -12.22
CA GLY A 61 9.85 -6.96 -12.22
C GLY A 61 9.47 -6.34 -10.87
N GLU A 62 8.79 -7.06 -9.99
CA GLU A 62 8.47 -6.56 -8.65
C GLU A 62 9.69 -6.62 -7.74
N LEU A 63 10.47 -7.71 -7.81
CA LEU A 63 11.77 -7.81 -7.10
C LEU A 63 12.75 -6.73 -7.55
N GLU A 64 12.86 -6.49 -8.86
CA GLU A 64 13.71 -5.43 -9.42
C GLU A 64 13.28 -4.04 -8.93
N LEU A 65 11.97 -3.79 -8.85
CA LEU A 65 11.44 -2.53 -8.31
C LEU A 65 11.78 -2.36 -6.83
N LEU A 66 11.64 -3.42 -6.02
CA LEU A 66 12.01 -3.40 -4.60
C LEU A 66 13.51 -3.15 -4.40
N GLU A 67 14.38 -3.80 -5.20
CA GLU A 67 15.83 -3.60 -5.14
C GLU A 67 16.19 -2.15 -5.50
N ARG A 68 15.55 -1.60 -6.53
CA ARG A 68 15.75 -0.21 -6.94
C ARG A 68 15.33 0.77 -5.85
N ILE A 69 14.16 0.58 -5.25
CA ILE A 69 13.67 1.43 -4.15
C ILE A 69 14.65 1.41 -2.96
N ASN A 70 15.13 0.23 -2.58
CA ASN A 70 16.10 0.11 -1.48
C ASN A 70 17.42 0.83 -1.78
N LYS A 71 17.90 0.76 -3.03
CA LYS A 71 19.10 1.47 -3.46
C LYS A 71 18.92 2.98 -3.43
N ASP A 72 17.78 3.47 -3.92
CA ASP A 72 17.44 4.90 -3.93
C ASP A 72 17.34 5.44 -2.49
N ILE A 73 16.74 4.67 -1.57
CA ILE A 73 16.68 5.02 -0.15
C ILE A 73 18.07 5.16 0.47
N LEU A 74 19.01 4.25 0.16
CA LEU A 74 20.36 4.32 0.68
C LEU A 74 21.12 5.53 0.16
N ALA A 75 21.02 5.81 -1.14
CA ALA A 75 21.66 6.98 -1.74
C ALA A 75 21.12 8.30 -1.15
N LEU A 76 19.81 8.39 -0.92
CA LEU A 76 19.21 9.57 -0.29
C LEU A 76 19.67 9.76 1.16
N LYS A 77 19.86 8.68 1.92
CA LYS A 77 20.39 8.76 3.29
C LYS A 77 21.81 9.29 3.32
N GLU A 78 22.67 8.80 2.43
CA GLU A 78 24.06 9.25 2.32
C GLU A 78 24.13 10.73 1.93
N GLN A 79 23.32 11.15 0.94
CA GLN A 79 23.26 12.56 0.53
C GLN A 79 22.79 13.47 1.68
N ILE A 80 21.79 13.05 2.46
CA ILE A 80 21.33 13.81 3.63
C ILE A 80 22.45 13.92 4.67
N GLU A 81 23.17 12.83 4.95
CA GLU A 81 24.29 12.83 5.91
C GLU A 81 25.43 13.77 5.47
N GLU A 82 25.75 13.81 4.18
CA GLU A 82 26.73 14.75 3.63
C GLU A 82 26.27 16.21 3.74
N GLU A 83 25.00 16.49 3.43
CA GLU A 83 24.42 17.83 3.54
C GLU A 83 24.36 18.31 5.00
N GLU A 84 23.99 17.44 5.93
CA GLU A 84 23.98 17.73 7.38
C GLU A 84 25.40 18.02 7.90
N LYS A 85 26.38 17.20 7.50
CA LYS A 85 27.78 17.42 7.89
C LYS A 85 28.36 18.72 7.32
N ALA A 86 28.01 19.08 6.08
CA ALA A 86 28.44 20.33 5.46
C ALA A 86 27.80 21.59 6.07
N LEU A 87 26.69 21.44 6.80
CA LEU A 87 26.04 22.52 7.56
C LEU A 87 26.58 22.64 9.00
N GLU A 88 27.30 21.62 9.49
CA GLU A 88 27.90 21.59 10.83
C GLU A 88 29.37 22.08 10.87
N ASP A 89 30.04 22.24 9.72
CA ASP A 89 31.37 22.87 9.54
C ASP A 89 31.26 24.38 9.18
#